data_AF-A0A8T5FEW1-F1
#
_entry.id   AF-A0A8T5FEW1-F1
#
_cell.length_a   1.000
_cell.length_b   1.000
_cell.length_c   1.000
_cell.angle_alpha   90.00
_cell.angle_beta   90.00
_cell.angle_gamma   90.00
#
_symmetry.space_group_name_H-M   'P 1'
#
loop_
_entity.id
_entity.type
_entity.pdbx_description
1 polymer ?
#
loop_
_entity_poly.entity_id
_entity_poly.type
_entity_poly.pdbx_seq_one_letter_code
_entity_poly.pdbx_strand_id
1 'polypeptide(L)' 'MAKDEIGGRPVTITKESGKVKVVFHPAASGAKHPDARMFQITLGKADIEKLKKAL' A
#
# COMPACT_ATOMS: atom_id res chain seq x y z
N MET A 1 -4.33 10.08 9.53
CA MET A 1 -3.68 8.89 8.95
C MET A 1 -2.78 9.40 7.84
N ALA A 2 -1.47 9.20 7.94
CA ALA A 2 -0.54 9.68 6.92
C ALA A 2 -0.86 8.99 5.59
N LYS A 3 -1.21 9.77 4.56
CA LYS A 3 -1.36 9.27 3.20
C LYS A 3 0.04 9.22 2.60
N ASP A 4 0.64 8.04 2.63
CA ASP A 4 1.89 7.79 1.92
C ASP A 4 1.61 7.64 0.42
N GLU A 5 2.67 7.64 -0.39
CA GLU A 5 2.57 7.45 -1.83
C GLU A 5 3.55 6.38 -2.31
N ILE A 6 3.07 5.44 -3.14
CA ILE A 6 3.92 4.45 -3.82
C ILE A 6 3.59 4.51 -5.32
N GLY A 7 4.60 4.82 -6.14
CA GLY A 7 4.46 4.87 -7.61
C GLY A 7 3.40 5.87 -8.09
N GLY A 8 3.29 7.05 -7.45
CA GLY A 8 2.29 8.06 -7.82
C GLY A 8 0.87 7.77 -7.31
N ARG A 9 0.69 6.77 -6.43
CA ARG A 9 -0.63 6.37 -5.93
C ARG A 9 -0.72 6.54 -4.41
N PRO A 10 -1.80 7.15 -3.89
CA PRO A 10 -2.02 7.25 -2.45
C PRO A 10 -2.18 5.87 -1.84
N VAL A 11 -1.50 5.62 -0.72
CA VAL A 11 -1.57 4.37 0.01
C VAL A 11 -1.81 4.59 1.51
N THR A 12 -2.45 3.60 2.11
CA THR A 12 -2.45 3.41 3.55
C THR A 12 -1.62 2.18 3.88
N ILE A 13 -0.59 2.34 4.72
CA ILE A 13 0.28 1.24 5.16
C ILE A 13 -0.04 0.92 6.62
N THR A 14 -0.38 -0.34 6.90
CA THR A 14 -0.62 -0.84 8.25
C THR A 14 0.25 -2.05 8.55
N LYS A 15 0.65 -2.21 9.83
CA LYS A 15 1.30 -3.43 10.31
C LYS A 15 0.26 -4.26 11.06
N GLU A 16 0.00 -5.47 10.58
CA GLU A 16 -0.94 -6.41 11.21
C GLU A 16 -0.22 -7.74 11.43
N SER A 17 -0.09 -8.17 12.69
CA SER A 17 0.48 -9.48 13.08
C SER A 17 1.84 -9.80 12.42
N GLY A 18 2.75 -8.83 12.40
CA GLY A 18 4.09 -8.98 11.83
C GLY A 18 4.15 -8.96 10.30
N LYS A 19 3.01 -8.73 9.62
CA LYS A 19 2.92 -8.52 8.18
C LYS A 19 2.68 -7.03 7.89
N VAL A 20 3.12 -6.58 6.72
CA VAL A 20 2.89 -5.22 6.23
C VAL A 20 1.76 -5.27 5.21
N LYS A 21 0.68 -4.57 5.48
CA LYS A 21 -0.44 -4.42 4.55
C LYS A 21 -0.38 -3.04 3.93
N VAL A 22 -0.52 -3.01 2.61
CA VAL A 22 -0.53 -1.78 1.81
C VAL A 22 -1.85 -1.76 1.05
N VAL A 23 -2.66 -0.74 1.30
CA VAL A 23 -3.91 -0.50 0.59
C VAL A 23 -3.69 0.66 -0.37
N PHE A 24 -3.93 0.44 -1.64
CA PHE A 24 -3.85 1.45 -2.69
C PHE A 24 -5.22 2.09 -2.90
N HIS A 25 -5.22 3.40 -3.01
CA HIS A 25 -6.39 4.22 -3.23
C HIS A 25 -6.37 4.84 -4.64
N PRO A 26 -7.53 5.32 -5.16
CA PRO A 26 -7.57 6.02 -6.43
C PRO A 26 -6.63 7.23 -6.46
N ALA A 27 -5.91 7.41 -7.56
CA ALA A 27 -4.98 8.54 -7.76
C ALA A 27 -5.65 9.80 -8.33
N ALA A 28 -6.92 9.71 -8.73
CA ALA A 28 -7.61 10.81 -9.39
C ALA A 28 -8.02 11.91 -8.40
N SER A 29 -7.51 13.13 -8.63
CA SER A 29 -7.99 14.36 -8.01
C SER A 29 -9.48 14.55 -8.35
N GLY A 30 -10.37 14.24 -7.41
CA GLY A 30 -11.83 14.28 -7.61
C GLY A 30 -12.51 12.90 -7.64
N ALA A 31 -11.82 11.82 -7.26
CA ALA A 31 -12.49 10.54 -7.04
C ALA A 31 -13.66 10.71 -6.05
N LYS A 32 -14.85 10.20 -6.40
CA LYS A 32 -16.04 10.25 -5.52
C LYS A 32 -15.78 9.58 -4.17
N HIS A 33 -14.87 8.61 -4.14
CA HIS A 33 -14.43 7.91 -2.94
C HIS A 33 -12.89 7.85 -2.92
N PRO A 34 -12.22 8.91 -2.45
CA PRO A 34 -10.76 9.02 -2.49
C PRO A 34 -10.06 8.01 -1.56
N ASP A 35 -10.76 7.48 -0.57
CA ASP A 35 -10.25 6.46 0.36
C ASP A 35 -10.73 5.04 0.02
N ALA A 36 -11.34 4.85 -1.16
CA ALA A 36 -11.75 3.53 -1.63
C ALA A 36 -10.55 2.59 -1.75
N ARG A 37 -10.76 1.31 -1.45
CA ARG A 37 -9.72 0.28 -1.59
C ARG A 37 -9.74 -0.23 -3.03
N MET A 38 -8.84 0.28 -3.86
CA MET A 38 -8.71 -0.18 -5.26
C MET A 38 -8.02 -1.55 -5.31
N PHE A 39 -6.91 -1.65 -4.57
CA PHE A 39 -6.08 -2.83 -4.52
C PHE A 39 -5.39 -2.91 -3.17
N GLN A 40 -5.06 -4.12 -2.73
CA GLN A 40 -4.35 -4.33 -1.47
C GLN A 40 -3.37 -5.49 -1.61
N ILE A 41 -2.21 -5.33 -0.99
CA ILE A 41 -1.25 -6.43 -0.76
C ILE A 41 -0.95 -6.56 0.72
N THR A 42 -0.70 -7.79 1.15
CA THR A 42 -0.18 -8.09 2.48
C THR A 42 1.12 -8.85 2.32
N LEU A 43 2.22 -8.26 2.73
CA LEU A 43 3.58 -8.77 2.59
C LEU A 43 4.07 -9.34 3.92
N GLY A 44 4.50 -10.60 3.89
CA GLY A 44 5.24 -11.20 4.98
C GLY A 44 6.70 -10.78 4.95
N LYS A 45 7.44 -11.12 6.02
CA LYS A 45 8.88 -10.87 6.11
C LYS A 45 9.64 -11.45 4.90
N ALA A 46 9.33 -12.67 4.50
CA ALA A 46 9.96 -13.33 3.36
C ALA A 46 9.69 -12.59 2.03
N ASP A 47 8.51 -12.00 1.85
CA ASP A 47 8.18 -11.25 0.64
C ASP A 47 8.95 -9.93 0.58
N ILE A 48 9.08 -9.24 1.73
CA ILE A 48 9.91 -8.05 1.85
C ILE A 48 11.38 -8.37 1.55
N GLU A 49 11.89 -9.49 2.05
CA GLU A 49 13.26 -9.95 1.75
C GLU A 49 13.46 -10.28 0.26
N LYS A 50 12.46 -10.88 -0.40
CA LYS A 50 12.50 -11.11 -1.86
C LYS A 50 12.56 -9.79 -2.62
N LEU A 51 11.74 -8.80 -2.27
CA LEU A 51 11.74 -7.49 -2.92
C LEU A 51 13.07 -6.77 -2.74
N LYS A 52 13.68 -6.83 -1.54
CA LYS A 52 14.99 -6.25 -1.25
C LYS A 52 16.13 -6.88 -2.05
N LYS A 53 16.02 -8.17 -2.42
CA LYS A 53 17.02 -8.88 -3.23
C LYS A 53 16.88 -8.63 -4.73
N ALA A 54 15.72 -8.15 -5.17
CA ALA A 54 15.45 -7.85 -6.58
C ALA A 54 15.95 -6.46 -7.01
N LEU A 55 16.49 -5.69 -6.06
CA LEU A 55 17.11 -4.38 -6.22
C LEU A 55 18.58 -4.49 -5.80
#